data_AF-A0A4Z2DF67-F1
#
_entry.id   AF-A0A4Z2DF67-F1
#
_cell.length_a   1.000
_cell.length_b   1.000
_cell.length_c   1.000
_cell.angle_alpha   90.00
_cell.angle_beta   90.00
_cell.angle_gamma   90.00
#
_symmetry.space_group_name_H-M   'P 1'
#
loop_
_entity.id
_entity.type
_entity.pdbx_description
1 polymer ?
#
loop_
_entity_poly.entity_id
_entity_poly.type
_entity_poly.pdbx_seq_one_letter_code
_entity_poly.pdbx_strand_id
1 'polypeptide(L)'
;MESRDQSMNFGSDRSRFVDNRFTGKRAVEDKNLGPLIKTIMTRCIHCTRCVRFANEVAGVPDLGTTGRGSSLQIGTYIDKPLFSELSGNVIDLCPVGALTSKPYAFTARPWETRRIESIDVMDALGANIVVSMRTNQVLRIIPRLNEDVNEEWLADKSRFSYDGLSRQRLVVPFIKQSNKLVESTWEDVLVKIGDTLLPLLASSETNVPKPNQVAGLVGQFADAESMVALKDLINRFNSELVCTEEGFPTNSTDLRSNYLFNSHIAGVEDADLILLIGTNPRFEAPLLNARLRKCWIHNDLEIVSLGPKVDLTYDYEHLGDQLEALQTLAAGKHPLNKRLNSSSHPIIILGSECLQRSDAAAIHNAVRRISANLKETKQLNYQVFNILHRCASQVAALDLGYTSSIELIKQNKPKVLFLLGADRNLITRQDLATDSLIVYIGHHGDAGALLADIILPAAAYTEKDAIYANTEGRAQQTRLAVVPPGLGREDWKIFRAISEVIGVTLPYDDLNQIRYRIGQIAPGLLVFNTVQEPLKEVQTLADKLSKTQLQSTQMNIKESIKLSLLTLKDYYITDCISRASQTMAKCVKAVQEHEKNTNHQ
;
A
#
# COMPACT_ATOMS: atom_id res chain seq x y z
N MET A 1 -23.72 -18.76 2.89
CA MET A 1 -23.02 -19.82 2.10
C MET A 1 -23.99 -20.10 0.99
N GLU A 2 -23.63 -19.74 -0.23
CA GLU A 2 -24.56 -19.65 -1.37
C GLU A 2 -25.39 -20.93 -1.55
N SER A 3 -24.76 -22.11 -1.43
CA SER A 3 -25.45 -23.40 -1.57
C SER A 3 -26.55 -23.66 -0.52
N ARG A 4 -26.37 -23.24 0.73
CA ARG A 4 -27.40 -23.40 1.77
C ARG A 4 -28.59 -22.48 1.50
N ASP A 5 -28.30 -21.25 1.12
CA ASP A 5 -29.31 -20.21 0.90
C ASP A 5 -30.13 -20.54 -0.38
N GLN A 6 -29.46 -21.00 -1.45
CA GLN A 6 -30.13 -21.48 -2.67
C GLN A 6 -30.92 -22.76 -2.44
N SER A 7 -30.42 -23.73 -1.65
CA SER A 7 -31.17 -24.95 -1.35
C SER A 7 -32.44 -24.67 -0.54
N MET A 8 -32.41 -23.67 0.34
CA MET A 8 -33.58 -23.28 1.13
C MET A 8 -34.63 -22.57 0.27
N ASN A 9 -34.21 -21.74 -0.69
CA ASN A 9 -35.12 -20.97 -1.54
C ASN A 9 -35.64 -21.74 -2.77
N PHE A 10 -34.81 -22.59 -3.38
CA PHE A 10 -35.11 -23.23 -4.66
C PHE A 10 -35.03 -24.77 -4.62
N GLY A 11 -34.46 -25.34 -3.56
CA GLY A 11 -34.30 -26.79 -3.41
C GLY A 11 -35.56 -27.49 -2.89
N SER A 12 -35.51 -28.82 -2.85
CA SER A 12 -36.55 -29.62 -2.17
C SER A 12 -36.37 -29.57 -0.65
N ASP A 13 -37.48 -29.70 0.09
CA ASP A 13 -37.54 -29.76 1.55
C ASP A 13 -36.91 -31.04 2.15
N ARG A 14 -36.74 -32.11 1.36
CA ARG A 14 -36.29 -33.42 1.83
C ARG A 14 -35.37 -34.16 0.88
N SER A 15 -34.54 -35.04 1.43
CA SER A 15 -33.67 -35.94 0.66
C SER A 15 -34.43 -37.17 0.15
N ARG A 16 -34.11 -37.62 -1.07
CA ARG A 16 -34.47 -38.95 -1.58
C ARG A 16 -33.29 -39.92 -1.61
N PHE A 17 -32.09 -39.44 -1.29
CA PHE A 17 -30.89 -40.25 -1.27
C PHE A 17 -30.91 -41.15 -0.02
N VAL A 18 -31.37 -42.38 -0.22
CA VAL A 18 -31.26 -43.50 0.72
C VAL A 18 -30.22 -44.42 0.09
N ASP A 19 -29.07 -44.58 0.73
CA ASP A 19 -27.98 -45.38 0.19
C ASP A 19 -28.33 -46.87 0.27
N ASN A 20 -28.99 -47.37 -0.78
CA ASN A 20 -29.46 -48.75 -0.85
C ASN A 20 -28.32 -49.78 -0.95
N ARG A 21 -27.06 -49.35 -1.12
CA ARG A 21 -25.88 -50.22 -1.26
C ARG A 21 -24.91 -50.15 -0.07
N PHE A 22 -25.23 -49.39 0.99
CA PHE A 22 -24.35 -49.15 2.14
C PHE A 22 -22.94 -48.62 1.78
N THR A 23 -22.83 -47.94 0.62
CA THR A 23 -21.57 -47.39 0.10
C THR A 23 -21.21 -46.00 0.68
N GLY A 24 -22.11 -45.40 1.44
CA GLY A 24 -22.00 -44.07 2.02
C GLY A 24 -22.08 -42.94 0.99
N LYS A 25 -21.89 -41.71 1.47
CA LYS A 25 -21.59 -40.56 0.60
C LYS A 25 -20.10 -40.60 0.26
N ARG A 26 -19.73 -40.04 -0.91
CA ARG A 26 -18.32 -39.88 -1.25
C ARG A 26 -17.57 -39.08 -0.17
N ALA A 27 -16.34 -39.49 0.10
CA ALA A 27 -15.38 -38.74 0.90
C ALA A 27 -14.16 -38.44 0.02
N VAL A 28 -13.61 -37.24 0.18
CA VAL A 28 -12.44 -36.79 -0.57
C VAL A 28 -11.40 -36.32 0.44
N GLU A 29 -10.15 -36.72 0.21
CA GLU A 29 -9.00 -36.30 1.00
C GLU A 29 -8.79 -34.78 0.89
N ASP A 30 -8.46 -34.16 2.03
CA ASP A 30 -8.18 -32.74 2.09
C ASP A 30 -6.75 -32.44 1.60
N LYS A 31 -6.61 -31.47 0.70
CA LYS A 31 -5.33 -31.09 0.07
C LYS A 31 -4.67 -29.92 0.80
N ASN A 32 -3.35 -29.91 0.95
CA ASN A 32 -2.66 -28.81 1.65
C ASN A 32 -2.34 -27.65 0.69
N LEU A 33 -3.26 -26.69 0.58
CA LEU A 33 -3.06 -25.48 -0.24
C LEU A 33 -2.24 -24.37 0.45
N GLY A 34 -1.49 -24.71 1.50
CA GLY A 34 -0.64 -23.76 2.23
C GLY A 34 -1.28 -23.14 3.48
N PRO A 35 -0.67 -22.10 4.06
CA PRO A 35 -1.03 -21.58 5.38
C PRO A 35 -2.29 -20.68 5.38
N LEU A 36 -2.73 -20.20 4.22
CA LEU A 36 -3.85 -19.25 4.10
C LEU A 36 -5.20 -19.95 3.93
N ILE A 37 -5.26 -20.98 3.09
CA ILE A 37 -6.50 -21.64 2.70
C ILE A 37 -6.63 -22.97 3.44
N LYS A 38 -7.72 -23.15 4.16
CA LYS A 38 -8.15 -24.41 4.73
C LYS A 38 -9.09 -25.12 3.77
N THR A 39 -8.75 -26.35 3.45
CA THR A 39 -9.47 -27.22 2.52
C THR A 39 -10.30 -28.25 3.27
N ILE A 40 -11.53 -28.46 2.82
CA ILE A 40 -12.39 -29.58 3.20
C ILE A 40 -13.04 -30.09 1.91
N MET A 41 -12.35 -30.93 1.16
CA MET A 41 -12.69 -31.26 -0.23
C MET A 41 -13.94 -32.12 -0.36
N THR A 42 -14.32 -32.83 0.71
CA THR A 42 -15.61 -33.54 0.77
C THR A 42 -16.81 -32.61 0.56
N ARG A 43 -16.68 -31.31 0.88
CA ARG A 43 -17.73 -30.29 0.67
C ARG A 43 -17.74 -29.71 -0.74
N CYS A 44 -16.74 -30.01 -1.56
CA CYS A 44 -16.62 -29.45 -2.91
C CYS A 44 -17.73 -29.98 -3.82
N ILE A 45 -18.32 -29.08 -4.61
CA ILE A 45 -19.38 -29.37 -5.58
C ILE A 45 -18.90 -29.32 -7.03
N HIS A 46 -17.59 -29.25 -7.26
CA HIS A 46 -17.00 -29.29 -8.60
C HIS A 46 -17.41 -28.14 -9.54
N CYS A 47 -17.71 -26.96 -8.99
CA CYS A 47 -18.09 -25.77 -9.78
C CYS A 47 -16.94 -25.11 -10.57
N THR A 48 -15.70 -25.57 -10.38
CA THR A 48 -14.45 -25.10 -11.02
C THR A 48 -14.14 -23.59 -10.93
N ARG A 49 -14.88 -22.80 -10.13
CA ARG A 49 -14.60 -21.35 -9.93
C ARG A 49 -13.16 -21.08 -9.44
N CYS A 50 -12.66 -21.86 -8.48
CA CYS A 50 -11.30 -21.70 -7.96
C CYS A 50 -10.21 -22.04 -8.99
N VAL A 51 -10.45 -23.03 -9.86
CA VAL A 51 -9.53 -23.43 -10.93
C VAL A 51 -9.45 -22.31 -11.98
N ARG A 52 -10.61 -21.79 -12.42
CA ARG A 52 -10.66 -20.65 -13.35
C ARG A 52 -9.98 -19.41 -12.77
N PHE A 53 -10.27 -19.06 -11.52
CA PHE A 53 -9.60 -17.93 -10.86
C PHE A 53 -8.07 -18.08 -10.81
N ALA A 54 -7.58 -19.25 -10.41
CA ALA A 54 -6.14 -19.50 -10.34
C ALA A 54 -5.46 -19.34 -11.71
N ASN A 55 -6.10 -19.83 -12.77
CA ASN A 55 -5.56 -19.79 -14.13
C ASN A 55 -5.70 -18.42 -14.80
N GLU A 56 -6.89 -17.81 -14.70
CA GLU A 56 -7.27 -16.61 -15.44
C GLU A 56 -6.88 -15.33 -14.69
N VAL A 57 -7.18 -15.22 -13.39
CA VAL A 57 -7.00 -13.96 -12.63
C VAL A 57 -5.69 -13.94 -11.85
N ALA A 58 -5.37 -14.99 -11.10
CA ALA A 58 -4.13 -15.05 -10.33
C ALA A 58 -2.91 -15.44 -11.19
N GLY A 59 -3.14 -16.06 -12.35
CA GLY A 59 -2.10 -16.50 -13.27
C GLY A 59 -1.14 -17.54 -12.73
N VAL A 60 -1.61 -18.37 -11.80
CA VAL A 60 -0.86 -19.48 -11.21
C VAL A 60 -1.60 -20.78 -11.53
N PRO A 61 -1.24 -21.50 -12.60
CA PRO A 61 -1.94 -22.69 -13.08
C PRO A 61 -1.67 -23.96 -12.25
N ASP A 62 -1.66 -23.83 -10.93
CA ASP A 62 -1.38 -24.91 -10.00
C ASP A 62 -2.63 -25.71 -9.62
N LEU A 63 -3.81 -25.06 -9.60
CA LEU A 63 -5.07 -25.70 -9.28
C LEU A 63 -5.71 -26.30 -10.54
N GLY A 64 -6.06 -27.58 -10.47
CA GLY A 64 -6.73 -28.29 -11.56
C GLY A 64 -7.77 -29.29 -11.09
N THR A 65 -8.27 -30.05 -12.06
CA THR A 65 -9.16 -31.19 -11.84
C THR A 65 -8.44 -32.48 -12.20
N THR A 66 -8.30 -33.39 -11.25
CA THR A 66 -7.67 -34.70 -11.44
C THR A 66 -8.73 -35.80 -11.30
N GLY A 67 -8.57 -36.91 -12.02
CA GLY A 67 -9.56 -37.99 -12.03
C GLY A 67 -10.76 -37.74 -12.95
N ARG A 68 -11.83 -38.52 -12.81
CA ARG A 68 -13.01 -38.50 -13.69
C ARG A 68 -14.28 -38.94 -12.95
N GLY A 69 -15.43 -38.39 -13.33
CA GLY A 69 -16.72 -38.79 -12.76
C GLY A 69 -16.85 -38.36 -11.30
N SER A 70 -17.43 -39.21 -10.44
CA SER A 70 -17.63 -38.88 -9.02
C SER A 70 -16.34 -38.79 -8.21
N SER A 71 -15.27 -39.45 -8.66
CA SER A 71 -13.94 -39.45 -8.07
C SER A 71 -13.05 -38.31 -8.55
N LEU A 72 -13.58 -37.38 -9.35
CA LEU A 72 -12.87 -36.16 -9.73
C LEU A 72 -12.53 -35.34 -8.47
N GLN A 73 -11.29 -34.85 -8.38
CA GLN A 73 -10.80 -34.05 -7.26
C GLN A 73 -10.30 -32.71 -7.75
N ILE A 74 -10.63 -31.65 -7.03
CA ILE A 74 -10.07 -30.31 -7.24
C ILE A 74 -8.90 -30.14 -6.28
N GLY A 75 -7.76 -29.70 -6.79
CA GLY A 75 -6.56 -29.44 -6.00
C GLY A 75 -5.31 -29.39 -6.86
N THR A 76 -4.17 -29.36 -6.20
CA THR A 76 -2.86 -29.62 -6.80
C THR A 76 -2.67 -31.15 -6.88
N TYR A 77 -2.16 -31.66 -8.01
CA TYR A 77 -1.95 -33.11 -8.18
C TYR A 77 -0.85 -33.62 -7.25
N ILE A 78 0.25 -32.87 -7.20
CA ILE A 78 1.31 -33.02 -6.20
C ILE A 78 1.00 -32.13 -4.99
N ASP A 79 1.57 -32.44 -3.83
CA ASP A 79 1.42 -31.62 -2.61
C ASP A 79 2.19 -30.29 -2.76
N LYS A 80 1.62 -29.37 -3.55
CA LYS A 80 2.12 -28.03 -3.81
C LYS A 80 1.15 -27.01 -3.18
N PRO A 81 1.61 -26.14 -2.28
CA PRO A 81 0.81 -25.01 -1.80
C PRO A 81 0.47 -24.04 -2.94
N LEU A 82 -0.66 -23.33 -2.81
CA LEU A 82 -1.03 -22.31 -3.78
C LEU A 82 -0.26 -21.01 -3.49
N PHE A 83 0.86 -20.80 -4.18
CA PHE A 83 1.69 -19.61 -4.02
C PHE A 83 1.28 -18.52 -5.01
N SER A 84 0.48 -17.58 -4.53
CA SER A 84 0.13 -16.34 -5.23
C SER A 84 -0.14 -15.26 -4.18
N GLU A 85 0.07 -14.02 -4.56
CA GLU A 85 -0.30 -12.82 -3.81
C GLU A 85 -1.82 -12.56 -3.77
N LEU A 86 -2.61 -13.26 -4.62
CA LEU A 86 -4.07 -13.18 -4.68
C LEU A 86 -4.76 -14.50 -4.32
N SER A 87 -4.04 -15.44 -3.70
CA SER A 87 -4.52 -16.81 -3.48
C SER A 87 -5.78 -16.86 -2.62
N GLY A 88 -5.92 -15.98 -1.63
CA GLY A 88 -7.02 -15.95 -0.66
C GLY A 88 -8.37 -15.62 -1.26
N ASN A 89 -8.44 -15.03 -2.45
CA ASN A 89 -9.71 -14.73 -3.13
C ASN A 89 -10.52 -15.98 -3.50
N VAL A 90 -9.87 -17.15 -3.62
CA VAL A 90 -10.58 -18.42 -3.85
C VAL A 90 -11.56 -18.77 -2.71
N ILE A 91 -11.35 -18.19 -1.52
CA ILE A 91 -12.23 -18.37 -0.35
C ILE A 91 -13.57 -17.68 -0.58
N ASP A 92 -13.56 -16.48 -1.15
CA ASP A 92 -14.78 -15.70 -1.41
C ASP A 92 -15.55 -16.27 -2.60
N LEU A 93 -14.82 -16.76 -3.62
CA LEU A 93 -15.41 -17.37 -4.81
C LEU A 93 -16.07 -18.72 -4.54
N CYS A 94 -15.62 -19.44 -3.51
CA CYS A 94 -16.12 -20.77 -3.22
C CYS A 94 -17.57 -20.68 -2.69
N PRO A 95 -18.58 -21.17 -3.43
CA PRO A 95 -19.98 -21.06 -3.01
C PRO A 95 -20.32 -21.94 -1.79
N VAL A 96 -19.38 -22.81 -1.40
CA VAL A 96 -19.48 -23.80 -0.34
C VAL A 96 -18.31 -23.67 0.64
N GLY A 97 -18.41 -24.28 1.81
CA GLY A 97 -17.32 -24.28 2.80
C GLY A 97 -16.18 -25.26 2.51
N ALA A 98 -15.84 -25.49 1.24
CA ALA A 98 -14.74 -26.36 0.84
C ALA A 98 -13.39 -25.65 0.87
N LEU A 99 -13.36 -24.36 0.53
CA LEU A 99 -12.20 -23.48 0.68
C LEU A 99 -12.58 -22.39 1.69
N THR A 100 -11.86 -22.31 2.81
CA THR A 100 -12.14 -21.37 3.90
C THR A 100 -10.84 -20.73 4.38
N SER A 101 -10.92 -19.55 5.00
CA SER A 101 -9.74 -18.91 5.61
C SER A 101 -9.25 -19.75 6.79
N LYS A 102 -7.98 -20.19 6.72
CA LYS A 102 -7.31 -20.94 7.80
C LYS A 102 -7.07 -20.07 9.04
N PRO A 103 -6.62 -18.79 8.94
CA PRO A 103 -6.49 -17.90 10.10
C PRO A 103 -7.82 -17.59 10.81
N TYR A 104 -8.92 -17.49 10.06
CA TYR A 104 -10.26 -17.23 10.60
C TYR A 104 -11.01 -18.52 11.00
N ALA A 105 -10.39 -19.69 10.85
CA ALA A 105 -11.09 -20.96 11.01
C ALA A 105 -11.70 -21.10 12.42
N PHE A 106 -13.03 -21.19 12.45
CA PHE A 106 -13.85 -21.42 13.65
C PHE A 106 -13.85 -20.30 14.71
N THR A 107 -13.29 -19.12 14.44
CA THR A 107 -13.24 -18.01 15.42
C THR A 107 -14.59 -17.33 15.63
N ALA A 108 -15.40 -17.17 14.57
CA ALA A 108 -16.71 -16.54 14.63
C ALA A 108 -17.68 -17.06 13.56
N ARG A 109 -18.90 -16.52 13.55
CA ARG A 109 -19.94 -16.79 12.54
C ARG A 109 -20.45 -15.49 11.91
N PRO A 110 -20.90 -15.52 10.63
CA PRO A 110 -21.27 -14.30 9.92
C PRO A 110 -22.36 -13.44 10.59
N TRP A 111 -23.30 -14.06 11.30
CA TRP A 111 -24.39 -13.34 12.00
C TRP A 111 -23.93 -12.67 13.31
N GLU A 112 -22.76 -13.02 13.83
CA GLU A 112 -22.20 -12.42 15.05
C GLU A 112 -21.34 -11.19 14.76
N THR A 113 -20.94 -11.01 13.49
CA THR A 113 -19.99 -9.98 13.08
C THR A 113 -20.70 -8.72 12.61
N ARG A 114 -20.24 -7.56 13.08
CA ARG A 114 -20.60 -6.27 12.47
C ARG A 114 -19.71 -6.03 11.26
N ARG A 115 -20.28 -5.48 10.21
CA ARG A 115 -19.60 -5.20 8.93
C ARG A 115 -19.40 -3.69 8.80
N ILE A 116 -18.16 -3.25 8.74
CA ILE A 116 -17.80 -1.85 8.58
C ILE A 116 -17.09 -1.70 7.24
N GLU A 117 -17.66 -0.90 6.34
CA GLU A 117 -17.03 -0.59 5.06
C GLU A 117 -15.89 0.40 5.29
N SER A 118 -14.68 0.05 4.86
CA SER A 118 -13.47 0.84 5.07
C SER A 118 -12.53 0.65 3.87
N ILE A 119 -11.28 1.12 4.00
CA ILE A 119 -10.28 1.17 2.93
C ILE A 119 -9.01 0.48 3.41
N ASP A 120 -8.35 -0.22 2.50
CA ASP A 120 -7.05 -0.83 2.73
C ASP A 120 -5.89 0.17 2.61
N VAL A 121 -4.83 -0.05 3.38
CA VAL A 121 -3.65 0.82 3.46
C VAL A 121 -2.32 0.05 3.30
N MET A 122 -2.39 -1.25 2.99
CA MET A 122 -1.21 -2.12 2.87
C MET A 122 -0.38 -1.86 1.60
N ASP A 123 -1.00 -1.23 0.60
CA ASP A 123 -0.40 -0.70 -0.62
C ASP A 123 -1.01 0.68 -0.93
N ALA A 124 -0.58 1.31 -2.03
CA ALA A 124 -1.11 2.62 -2.44
C ALA A 124 -2.35 2.52 -3.34
N LEU A 125 -2.92 1.35 -3.58
CA LEU A 125 -4.07 1.22 -4.48
C LEU A 125 -5.38 1.62 -3.78
N GLY A 126 -5.45 1.46 -2.46
CA GLY A 126 -6.63 1.83 -1.67
C GLY A 126 -7.81 0.91 -1.92
N ALA A 127 -7.59 -0.41 -1.88
CA ALA A 127 -8.64 -1.39 -2.13
C ALA A 127 -9.82 -1.21 -1.16
N ASN A 128 -11.04 -1.30 -1.68
CA ASN A 128 -12.24 -1.19 -0.85
C ASN A 128 -12.45 -2.49 -0.07
N ILE A 129 -12.62 -2.37 1.25
CA ILE A 129 -12.73 -3.54 2.13
C ILE A 129 -13.93 -3.44 3.07
N VAL A 130 -14.30 -4.60 3.62
CA VAL A 130 -15.20 -4.70 4.77
C VAL A 130 -14.45 -5.31 5.94
N VAL A 131 -14.28 -4.53 6.99
CA VAL A 131 -13.72 -4.98 8.26
C VAL A 131 -14.85 -5.64 9.05
N SER A 132 -14.73 -6.96 9.27
CA SER A 132 -15.67 -7.69 10.12
C SER A 132 -15.15 -7.73 11.54
N MET A 133 -15.90 -7.14 12.47
CA MET A 133 -15.52 -7.06 13.88
C MET A 133 -16.53 -7.77 14.79
N ARG A 134 -16.06 -8.20 15.97
CA ARG A 134 -16.90 -8.67 17.08
C ARG A 134 -16.25 -8.20 18.38
N THR A 135 -17.03 -7.66 19.31
CA THR A 135 -16.56 -7.29 20.66
C THR A 135 -15.22 -6.54 20.66
N ASN A 136 -15.14 -5.45 19.89
CA ASN A 136 -13.94 -4.61 19.72
C ASN A 136 -12.67 -5.31 19.19
N GLN A 137 -12.82 -6.40 18.44
CA GLN A 137 -11.72 -7.09 17.79
C GLN A 137 -12.00 -7.27 16.29
N VAL A 138 -11.01 -6.99 15.45
CA VAL A 138 -11.06 -7.30 14.02
C VAL A 138 -10.85 -8.80 13.85
N LEU A 139 -11.79 -9.46 13.17
CA LEU A 139 -11.77 -10.92 13.01
C LEU A 139 -11.41 -11.36 11.60
N ARG A 140 -11.80 -10.59 10.59
CA ARG A 140 -11.46 -10.83 9.18
C ARG A 140 -11.63 -9.56 8.37
N ILE A 141 -10.95 -9.50 7.24
CA ILE A 141 -11.09 -8.47 6.22
C ILE A 141 -11.48 -9.17 4.91
N ILE A 142 -12.51 -8.66 4.25
CA ILE A 142 -13.01 -9.15 2.95
C ILE A 142 -13.09 -7.98 1.96
N PRO A 143 -12.96 -8.22 0.65
CA PRO A 143 -13.13 -7.17 -0.35
C PRO A 143 -14.56 -6.62 -0.37
N ARG A 144 -14.67 -5.39 -0.86
CA ARG A 144 -15.91 -4.73 -1.26
C ARG A 144 -15.81 -4.39 -2.73
N LEU A 145 -16.92 -4.56 -3.46
CA LEU A 145 -17.00 -4.27 -4.89
C LEU A 145 -16.64 -2.81 -5.17
N ASN A 146 -15.67 -2.59 -6.05
CA ASN A 146 -15.39 -1.29 -6.66
C ASN A 146 -14.74 -1.50 -8.04
N GLU A 147 -15.54 -1.35 -9.08
CA GLU A 147 -15.12 -1.54 -10.47
C GLU A 147 -14.00 -0.61 -10.91
N ASP A 148 -13.81 0.53 -10.25
CA ASP A 148 -12.74 1.47 -10.61
C ASP A 148 -11.38 1.08 -10.00
N VAL A 149 -11.37 0.36 -8.87
CA VAL A 149 -10.16 0.11 -8.07
C VAL A 149 -9.83 -1.37 -8.04
N ASN A 150 -10.51 -2.14 -7.21
CA ASN A 150 -10.14 -3.54 -6.91
C ASN A 150 -11.11 -4.59 -7.49
N GLU A 151 -12.13 -4.18 -8.24
CA GLU A 151 -13.24 -5.04 -8.66
C GLU A 151 -13.82 -5.75 -7.41
N GLU A 152 -13.70 -7.08 -7.34
CA GLU A 152 -14.09 -7.89 -6.18
C GLU A 152 -12.89 -8.50 -5.43
N TRP A 153 -11.66 -8.16 -5.82
CA TRP A 153 -10.46 -8.84 -5.34
C TRP A 153 -9.79 -8.12 -4.19
N LEU A 154 -8.99 -8.86 -3.42
CA LEU A 154 -8.13 -8.35 -2.35
C LEU A 154 -6.81 -9.10 -2.32
N ALA A 155 -5.72 -8.36 -2.21
CA ALA A 155 -4.38 -8.87 -1.94
C ALA A 155 -4.31 -9.70 -0.65
N ASP A 156 -3.49 -10.75 -0.63
CA ASP A 156 -3.35 -11.64 0.52
C ASP A 156 -2.77 -10.91 1.75
N LYS A 157 -1.84 -9.97 1.53
CA LYS A 157 -1.33 -9.11 2.61
C LYS A 157 -2.49 -8.34 3.26
N SER A 158 -3.34 -7.69 2.48
CA SER A 158 -4.51 -6.94 2.94
C SER A 158 -5.58 -7.80 3.61
N ARG A 159 -5.76 -9.03 3.12
CA ARG A 159 -6.74 -9.99 3.63
C ARG A 159 -6.36 -10.62 4.97
N PHE A 160 -5.07 -10.87 5.20
CA PHE A 160 -4.60 -11.74 6.27
C PHE A 160 -3.69 -11.08 7.32
N SER A 161 -3.21 -9.86 7.09
CA SER A 161 -2.38 -9.12 8.07
C SER A 161 -3.16 -8.56 9.27
N TYR A 162 -4.49 -8.71 9.30
CA TYR A 162 -5.33 -8.21 10.40
C TYR A 162 -4.99 -8.82 11.77
N ASP A 163 -4.35 -9.99 11.81
CA ASP A 163 -3.84 -10.56 13.06
C ASP A 163 -2.69 -9.73 13.66
N GLY A 164 -1.93 -9.04 12.82
CA GLY A 164 -0.92 -8.05 13.21
C GLY A 164 -1.51 -6.93 14.05
N LEU A 165 -2.72 -6.45 13.73
CA LEU A 165 -3.41 -5.39 14.49
C LEU A 165 -3.67 -5.73 15.97
N SER A 166 -3.55 -7.00 16.36
CA SER A 166 -3.72 -7.47 17.74
C SER A 166 -2.40 -7.78 18.46
N ARG A 167 -1.24 -7.63 17.81
CA ARG A 167 0.07 -8.06 18.33
C ARG A 167 1.07 -6.91 18.28
N GLN A 168 2.00 -6.87 19.24
CA GLN A 168 3.05 -5.82 19.31
C GLN A 168 2.50 -4.40 19.23
N ARG A 169 1.27 -4.20 19.73
CA ARG A 169 0.58 -2.91 19.75
C ARG A 169 1.13 -2.03 20.86
N LEU A 170 1.28 -0.75 20.55
CA LEU A 170 1.57 0.28 21.55
C LEU A 170 0.26 0.64 22.25
N VAL A 171 0.20 0.41 23.56
CA VAL A 171 -1.01 0.59 24.37
C VAL A 171 -0.86 1.64 25.46
N VAL A 172 0.36 2.00 25.83
CA VAL A 172 0.67 3.04 26.82
C VAL A 172 1.80 3.92 26.27
N PRO A 173 1.89 5.18 26.71
CA PRO A 173 3.05 6.02 26.44
C PRO A 173 4.32 5.46 27.11
N PHE A 174 5.48 5.67 26.48
CA PHE A 174 6.78 5.31 27.07
C PHE A 174 7.76 6.49 27.03
N ILE A 175 8.61 6.58 28.05
CA ILE A 175 9.75 7.50 28.12
C ILE A 175 11.03 6.68 28.31
N LYS A 176 12.07 7.03 27.58
CA LYS A 176 13.39 6.42 27.71
C LYS A 176 14.11 6.97 28.94
N GLN A 177 14.36 6.11 29.91
CA GLN A 177 15.14 6.38 31.12
C GLN A 177 16.27 5.38 31.21
N SER A 178 17.52 5.84 31.41
CA SER A 178 18.70 4.97 31.53
C SER A 178 18.80 3.92 30.41
N ASN A 179 18.52 4.35 29.17
CA ASN A 179 18.50 3.54 27.95
C ASN A 179 17.46 2.41 27.90
N LYS A 180 16.43 2.45 28.76
CA LYS A 180 15.27 1.55 28.72
C LYS A 180 13.98 2.36 28.59
N LEU A 181 13.03 1.85 27.83
CA LEU A 181 11.70 2.43 27.73
C LEU A 181 10.89 2.03 28.97
N VAL A 182 10.40 3.03 29.70
CA VAL A 182 9.58 2.86 30.90
C VAL A 182 8.19 3.40 30.60
N GLU A 183 7.17 2.64 31.00
CA GLU A 183 5.76 3.05 30.86
C GLU A 183 5.51 4.37 31.61
N SER A 184 4.69 5.24 31.02
CA SER A 184 4.42 6.58 31.54
C SER A 184 2.98 7.01 31.26
N THR A 185 2.58 8.17 31.80
CA THR A 185 1.26 8.76 31.59
C THR A 185 1.28 9.73 30.41
N TRP A 186 0.09 10.10 29.89
CA TRP A 186 0.02 11.08 28.81
C TRP A 186 0.51 12.45 29.28
N GLU A 187 0.17 12.83 30.51
CA GLU A 187 0.53 14.08 31.14
C GLU A 187 2.05 14.22 31.27
N ASP A 188 2.73 13.22 31.83
CA ASP A 188 4.19 13.22 32.01
C ASP A 188 4.93 13.34 30.66
N VAL A 189 4.46 12.59 29.65
CA VAL A 189 5.07 12.60 28.33
C VAL A 189 4.86 13.93 27.62
N LEU A 190 3.65 14.49 27.67
CA LEU A 190 3.36 15.78 27.06
C LEU A 190 4.15 16.91 27.72
N VAL A 191 4.31 16.89 29.05
CA VAL A 191 5.18 17.83 29.77
C VAL A 191 6.63 17.68 29.31
N LYS A 192 7.14 16.44 29.20
CA LYS A 192 8.52 16.20 28.75
C LYS A 192 8.80 16.68 27.33
N ILE A 193 7.84 16.48 26.42
CA ILE A 193 7.89 17.03 25.06
C ILE A 193 7.86 18.57 25.13
N GLY A 194 6.97 19.13 25.94
CA GLY A 194 6.82 20.57 26.15
C GLY A 194 8.10 21.23 26.66
N ASP A 195 8.75 20.65 27.67
CA ASP A 195 10.03 21.13 28.21
C ASP A 195 11.13 21.23 27.15
N THR A 196 11.07 20.38 26.13
CA THR A 196 12.06 20.37 25.03
C THR A 196 11.69 21.36 23.94
N LEU A 197 10.39 21.55 23.67
CA LEU A 197 9.88 22.41 22.60
C LEU A 197 9.79 23.90 23.00
N LEU A 198 9.37 24.20 24.23
CA LEU A 198 9.20 25.58 24.73
C LEU A 198 10.47 26.44 24.60
N PRO A 199 11.68 25.94 24.94
CA PRO A 199 12.91 26.71 24.73
C PRO A 199 13.22 27.00 23.26
N LEU A 200 12.76 26.16 22.33
CA LEU A 200 12.97 26.37 20.88
C LEU A 200 12.11 27.52 20.36
N LEU A 201 10.89 27.69 20.90
CA LEU A 201 10.01 28.82 20.59
C LEU A 201 10.60 30.15 21.08
N ALA A 202 11.19 30.17 22.28
CA ALA A 202 11.73 31.38 22.91
C ALA A 202 13.12 31.82 22.41
N SER A 203 13.73 31.08 21.47
CA SER A 203 15.19 31.12 21.21
C SER A 203 15.73 32.28 20.36
N SER A 204 15.00 33.39 20.18
CA SER A 204 15.50 34.54 19.41
C SER A 204 15.19 35.90 20.05
N GLU A 205 16.12 36.84 19.90
CA GLU A 205 15.95 38.26 20.22
C GLU A 205 14.84 38.94 19.39
N THR A 206 14.32 38.25 18.36
CA THR A 206 13.34 38.75 17.38
C THR A 206 11.97 38.07 17.45
N ASN A 207 11.67 37.26 18.49
CA ASN A 207 10.41 36.48 18.62
C ASN A 207 10.12 35.48 17.47
N VAL A 208 11.12 35.12 16.66
CA VAL A 208 10.99 34.13 15.56
C VAL A 208 11.86 32.90 15.84
N PRO A 209 11.30 31.69 15.94
CA PRO A 209 12.08 30.47 16.16
C PRO A 209 13.15 30.27 15.08
N LYS A 210 14.30 29.71 15.47
CA LYS A 210 15.35 29.35 14.51
C LYS A 210 14.79 28.31 13.53
N PRO A 211 15.04 28.46 12.22
CA PRO A 211 14.47 27.56 11.24
C PRO A 211 15.01 26.14 11.43
N ASN A 212 14.20 25.15 11.06
CA ASN A 212 14.63 23.75 10.88
C ASN A 212 15.12 23.03 12.16
N GLN A 213 14.72 23.50 13.35
CA GLN A 213 15.03 22.82 14.61
C GLN A 213 14.10 21.65 14.93
N VAL A 214 12.90 21.64 14.35
CA VAL A 214 11.90 20.58 14.53
C VAL A 214 11.59 20.00 13.16
N ALA A 215 11.55 18.68 13.05
CA ALA A 215 11.21 17.99 11.80
C ALA A 215 10.20 16.86 12.03
N GLY A 216 9.54 16.45 10.97
CA GLY A 216 8.59 15.34 10.95
C GLY A 216 8.92 14.36 9.84
N LEU A 217 8.98 13.07 10.15
CA LEU A 217 9.07 11.99 9.18
C LEU A 217 7.79 11.16 9.24
N VAL A 218 7.15 11.00 8.09
CA VAL A 218 5.87 10.31 7.96
C VAL A 218 6.05 8.96 7.28
N GLY A 219 5.53 7.91 7.94
CA GLY A 219 5.50 6.55 7.41
C GLY A 219 4.27 6.22 6.58
N GLN A 220 4.20 4.96 6.14
CA GLN A 220 3.22 4.47 5.17
C GLN A 220 1.75 4.61 5.57
N PHE A 221 1.43 4.55 6.87
CA PHE A 221 0.04 4.47 7.36
C PHE A 221 -0.54 5.80 7.84
N ALA A 222 0.20 6.90 7.70
CA ALA A 222 -0.29 8.21 8.12
C ALA A 222 -1.45 8.69 7.24
N ASP A 223 -2.47 9.20 7.91
CA ASP A 223 -3.66 9.79 7.31
C ASP A 223 -3.51 11.30 7.08
N ALA A 224 -4.33 11.85 6.18
CA ALA A 224 -4.25 13.26 5.81
C ALA A 224 -4.48 14.19 7.00
N GLU A 225 -5.40 13.85 7.91
CA GLU A 225 -5.65 14.63 9.13
C GLU A 225 -4.40 14.74 10.01
N SER A 226 -3.76 13.62 10.32
CA SER A 226 -2.55 13.59 11.15
C SER A 226 -1.36 14.26 10.50
N MET A 227 -1.23 14.17 9.16
CA MET A 227 -0.22 14.90 8.40
C MET A 227 -0.45 16.42 8.44
N VAL A 228 -1.69 16.89 8.27
CA VAL A 228 -1.98 18.33 8.44
C VAL A 228 -1.68 18.79 9.86
N ALA A 229 -2.01 17.99 10.87
CA ALA A 229 -1.72 18.34 12.26
C ALA A 229 -0.23 18.45 12.56
N LEU A 230 0.56 17.50 12.07
CA LEU A 230 2.01 17.52 12.17
C LEU A 230 2.62 18.71 11.42
N LYS A 231 2.17 18.96 10.17
CA LYS A 231 2.66 20.08 9.36
C LYS A 231 2.35 21.43 9.99
N ASP A 232 1.10 21.67 10.37
CA ASP A 232 0.73 22.94 11.01
C ASP A 232 1.50 23.15 12.32
N LEU A 233 1.74 22.09 13.11
CA LEU A 233 2.56 22.17 14.34
C LEU A 233 4.00 22.56 14.02
N ILE A 234 4.66 21.87 13.09
CA ILE A 234 6.07 22.14 12.71
C ILE A 234 6.22 23.55 12.12
N ASN A 235 5.25 24.00 11.33
CA ASN A 235 5.26 25.34 10.74
C ASN A 235 5.19 26.45 11.81
N ARG A 236 4.61 26.20 13.00
CA ARG A 236 4.68 27.14 14.14
C ARG A 236 6.10 27.34 14.68
N PHE A 237 6.99 26.37 14.45
CA PHE A 237 8.41 26.46 14.80
C PHE A 237 9.27 27.02 13.65
N ASN A 238 8.65 27.69 12.66
CA ASN A 238 9.36 28.24 11.50
C ASN A 238 10.20 27.17 10.76
N SER A 239 9.67 25.95 10.68
CA SER A 239 10.29 24.87 9.92
C SER A 239 9.30 24.32 8.91
N GLU A 240 9.81 23.95 7.74
CA GLU A 240 9.08 23.23 6.70
C GLU A 240 9.66 21.81 6.52
N LEU A 241 10.44 21.31 7.49
CA LEU A 241 11.09 19.99 7.44
C LEU A 241 10.12 18.86 7.76
N VAL A 242 9.13 18.70 6.88
CA VAL A 242 8.22 17.57 6.88
C VAL A 242 8.54 16.67 5.69
N CYS A 243 8.92 15.43 5.98
CA CYS A 243 9.40 14.46 5.01
C CYS A 243 8.58 13.15 5.01
N THR A 244 8.55 12.45 3.88
CA THR A 244 8.01 11.09 3.76
C THR A 244 9.12 10.03 3.80
N GLU A 245 8.81 8.81 4.23
CA GLU A 245 9.74 7.67 4.12
C GLU A 245 9.99 7.21 2.69
N GLU A 246 9.02 7.43 1.80
CA GLU A 246 9.18 7.15 0.38
C GLU A 246 9.71 8.40 -0.32
N GLY A 247 10.88 8.26 -0.92
CA GLY A 247 11.58 9.31 -1.65
C GLY A 247 10.86 9.69 -2.94
N PHE A 248 10.87 10.98 -3.27
CA PHE A 248 10.32 11.49 -4.53
C PHE A 248 11.09 12.76 -4.97
N PRO A 249 11.29 12.99 -6.28
CA PRO A 249 11.96 14.21 -6.76
C PRO A 249 11.25 15.49 -6.31
N THR A 250 11.92 16.30 -5.49
CA THR A 250 11.35 17.49 -4.83
C THR A 250 10.80 18.52 -5.82
N ASN A 251 11.48 18.74 -6.94
CA ASN A 251 11.10 19.72 -7.97
C ASN A 251 9.88 19.31 -8.80
N SER A 252 9.34 18.11 -8.59
CA SER A 252 8.25 17.54 -9.39
C SER A 252 6.93 17.47 -8.62
N THR A 253 6.84 18.03 -7.41
CA THR A 253 5.68 17.87 -6.50
C THR A 253 4.62 18.97 -6.62
N ASP A 254 4.89 20.08 -7.31
CA ASP A 254 3.94 21.19 -7.45
C ASP A 254 2.69 20.80 -8.25
N LEU A 255 2.84 19.93 -9.24
CA LEU A 255 1.76 19.52 -10.15
C LEU A 255 1.39 18.06 -9.89
N ARG A 256 0.13 17.81 -9.50
CA ARG A 256 -0.40 16.44 -9.23
C ARG A 256 -0.13 15.46 -10.37
N SER A 257 -0.20 15.93 -11.61
CA SER A 257 0.03 15.08 -12.79
C SER A 257 1.44 14.47 -12.87
N ASN A 258 2.39 14.98 -12.10
CA ASN A 258 3.76 14.44 -12.05
C ASN A 258 3.89 13.25 -11.10
N TYR A 259 2.95 13.02 -10.19
CA TYR A 259 3.03 11.92 -9.23
C TYR A 259 1.79 11.05 -9.16
N LEU A 260 0.75 11.31 -9.94
CA LEU A 260 -0.42 10.44 -9.98
C LEU A 260 -0.34 9.35 -11.05
N PHE A 261 -1.15 8.31 -10.85
CA PHE A 261 -1.59 7.37 -11.87
C PHE A 261 -2.71 8.02 -12.69
N ASN A 262 -2.32 8.88 -13.63
CA ASN A 262 -3.22 9.75 -14.36
C ASN A 262 -4.16 9.05 -15.37
N SER A 263 -3.87 7.82 -15.77
CA SER A 263 -4.72 7.05 -16.71
C SER A 263 -5.87 6.33 -16.01
N HIS A 264 -6.02 6.50 -14.69
CA HIS A 264 -6.90 5.72 -13.81
C HIS A 264 -6.57 4.23 -13.76
N ILE A 265 -6.88 3.59 -12.64
CA ILE A 265 -6.68 2.14 -12.48
C ILE A 265 -7.54 1.38 -13.50
N ALA A 266 -8.80 1.79 -13.69
CA ALA A 266 -9.70 1.18 -14.68
C ALA A 266 -9.33 1.52 -16.13
N GLY A 267 -8.73 2.68 -16.41
CA GLY A 267 -8.36 3.09 -17.77
C GLY A 267 -7.19 2.30 -18.35
N VAL A 268 -6.55 1.44 -17.55
CA VAL A 268 -5.60 0.42 -18.03
C VAL A 268 -6.27 -0.61 -18.94
N GLU A 269 -7.60 -0.77 -18.86
CA GLU A 269 -8.36 -1.69 -19.72
C GLU A 269 -8.42 -1.24 -21.18
N ASP A 270 -8.27 0.06 -21.44
CA ASP A 270 -8.27 0.62 -22.79
C ASP A 270 -6.88 0.59 -23.46
N ALA A 271 -5.84 0.20 -22.73
CA ALA A 271 -4.47 0.22 -23.22
C ALA A 271 -4.17 -0.93 -24.18
N ASP A 272 -3.35 -0.65 -25.19
CA ASP A 272 -2.84 -1.65 -26.14
C ASP A 272 -1.32 -1.88 -26.03
N LEU A 273 -0.58 -0.93 -25.46
CA LEU A 273 0.84 -1.08 -25.14
C LEU A 273 1.16 -0.43 -23.78
N ILE A 274 1.72 -1.21 -22.85
CA ILE A 274 2.16 -0.74 -21.54
C ILE A 274 3.67 -0.86 -21.39
N LEU A 275 4.32 0.25 -21.04
CA LEU A 275 5.73 0.29 -20.66
C LEU A 275 5.85 0.40 -19.13
N LEU A 276 6.32 -0.68 -18.49
CA LEU A 276 6.67 -0.72 -17.07
C LEU A 276 8.13 -0.32 -16.89
N ILE A 277 8.40 0.65 -16.01
CA ILE A 277 9.75 1.16 -15.75
C ILE A 277 10.04 1.05 -14.25
N GLY A 278 10.98 0.15 -13.92
CA GLY A 278 11.49 -0.04 -12.57
C GLY A 278 10.40 -0.28 -11.54
N THR A 279 9.48 -1.19 -11.84
CA THR A 279 8.40 -1.62 -10.95
C THR A 279 8.17 -3.12 -11.08
N ASN A 280 7.81 -3.76 -9.97
CA ASN A 280 7.17 -5.05 -9.96
C ASN A 280 5.71 -4.90 -9.50
N PRO A 281 4.77 -4.62 -10.42
CA PRO A 281 3.38 -4.36 -10.05
C PRO A 281 2.73 -5.54 -9.34
N ARG A 282 3.20 -6.78 -9.57
CA ARG A 282 2.69 -7.97 -8.88
C ARG A 282 2.76 -7.86 -7.36
N PHE A 283 3.81 -7.26 -6.81
CA PHE A 283 4.00 -7.16 -5.36
C PHE A 283 3.82 -5.75 -4.81
N GLU A 284 4.11 -4.73 -5.62
CA GLU A 284 3.90 -3.32 -5.24
C GLU A 284 2.40 -2.97 -5.21
N ALA A 285 1.63 -3.44 -6.20
CA ALA A 285 0.19 -3.22 -6.32
C ALA A 285 -0.51 -4.43 -6.98
N PRO A 286 -0.68 -5.54 -6.25
CA PRO A 286 -1.13 -6.82 -6.82
C PRO A 286 -2.41 -6.76 -7.65
N LEU A 287 -3.35 -5.90 -7.24
CA LEU A 287 -4.64 -5.73 -7.90
C LEU A 287 -4.52 -4.97 -9.23
N LEU A 288 -3.55 -4.05 -9.36
CA LEU A 288 -3.21 -3.46 -10.65
C LEU A 288 -2.61 -4.52 -11.59
N ASN A 289 -1.74 -5.40 -11.06
CA ASN A 289 -1.19 -6.52 -11.83
C ASN A 289 -2.29 -7.49 -12.32
N ALA A 290 -3.31 -7.75 -11.49
CA ALA A 290 -4.47 -8.55 -11.88
C ALA A 290 -5.25 -7.91 -13.03
N ARG A 291 -5.40 -6.59 -13.04
CA ARG A 291 -6.01 -5.87 -14.17
C ARG A 291 -5.16 -5.92 -15.42
N LEU A 292 -3.85 -5.69 -15.31
CA LEU A 292 -2.91 -5.85 -16.43
C LEU A 292 -3.02 -7.25 -17.06
N ARG A 293 -3.11 -8.28 -16.21
CA ARG A 293 -3.35 -9.66 -16.64
C ARG A 293 -4.68 -9.83 -17.36
N LYS A 294 -5.78 -9.30 -16.80
CA LYS A 294 -7.11 -9.32 -17.43
C LYS A 294 -7.05 -8.73 -18.85
N CYS A 295 -6.40 -7.58 -19.02
CA CYS A 295 -6.19 -6.95 -20.32
C CYS A 295 -5.34 -7.80 -21.25
N TRP A 296 -4.27 -8.41 -20.74
CA TRP A 296 -3.41 -9.31 -21.52
C TRP A 296 -4.18 -10.53 -22.07
N ILE A 297 -5.09 -11.12 -21.27
CA ILE A 297 -5.90 -12.26 -21.71
C ILE A 297 -6.98 -11.84 -22.74
N HIS A 298 -7.63 -10.71 -22.53
CA HIS A 298 -8.84 -10.34 -23.29
C HIS A 298 -8.60 -9.39 -24.46
N ASN A 299 -7.58 -8.53 -24.38
CA ASN A 299 -7.36 -7.41 -25.30
C ASN A 299 -6.05 -7.52 -26.11
N ASP A 300 -5.30 -8.62 -25.98
CA ASP A 300 -3.99 -8.83 -26.63
C ASP A 300 -2.99 -7.70 -26.30
N LEU A 301 -3.02 -7.25 -25.04
CA LEU A 301 -2.21 -6.15 -24.54
C LEU A 301 -0.72 -6.47 -24.64
N GLU A 302 0.04 -5.58 -25.28
CA GLU A 302 1.49 -5.68 -25.36
C GLU A 302 2.15 -5.06 -24.11
N ILE A 303 2.91 -5.85 -23.35
CA ILE A 303 3.58 -5.37 -22.13
C ILE A 303 5.09 -5.42 -22.32
N VAL A 304 5.75 -4.31 -22.03
CA VAL A 304 7.19 -4.16 -22.09
C VAL A 304 7.71 -3.69 -20.73
N SER A 305 8.75 -4.34 -20.21
CA SER A 305 9.32 -4.04 -18.90
C SER A 305 10.80 -3.69 -18.99
N LEU A 306 11.16 -2.59 -18.33
CA LEU A 306 12.52 -2.12 -18.11
C LEU A 306 12.83 -2.18 -16.61
N GLY A 307 13.71 -3.08 -16.20
CA GLY A 307 14.05 -3.35 -14.80
C GLY A 307 14.53 -4.78 -14.58
N PRO A 308 14.65 -5.23 -13.32
CA PRO A 308 14.93 -6.63 -13.01
C PRO A 308 13.92 -7.58 -13.66
N LYS A 309 14.37 -8.75 -14.10
CA LYS A 309 13.49 -9.79 -14.63
C LYS A 309 12.69 -10.40 -13.47
N VAL A 310 11.36 -10.27 -13.52
CA VAL A 310 10.42 -10.70 -12.46
C VAL A 310 9.29 -11.51 -13.06
N ASP A 311 8.68 -12.39 -12.27
CA ASP A 311 7.49 -13.12 -12.70
C ASP A 311 6.24 -12.27 -12.45
N LEU A 312 5.63 -11.75 -13.53
CA LEU A 312 4.41 -10.93 -13.50
C LEU A 312 3.13 -11.75 -13.67
N THR A 313 3.22 -13.07 -13.78
CA THR A 313 2.15 -14.04 -14.10
C THR A 313 1.72 -14.09 -15.58
N TYR A 314 2.09 -13.13 -16.40
CA TYR A 314 1.82 -13.07 -17.84
C TYR A 314 3.10 -12.77 -18.63
N ASP A 315 3.07 -13.02 -19.94
CA ASP A 315 4.23 -12.81 -20.81
C ASP A 315 4.45 -11.32 -21.09
N TYR A 316 5.72 -10.91 -21.16
CA TYR A 316 6.12 -9.54 -21.44
C TYR A 316 7.49 -9.49 -22.14
N GLU A 317 7.74 -8.42 -22.90
CA GLU A 317 9.06 -8.16 -23.48
C GLU A 317 9.96 -7.48 -22.45
N HIS A 318 11.15 -8.05 -22.22
CA HIS A 318 12.13 -7.51 -21.28
C HIS A 318 13.22 -6.74 -22.02
N LEU A 319 13.35 -5.44 -21.73
CA LEU A 319 14.34 -4.56 -22.37
C LEU A 319 15.73 -4.58 -21.71
N GLY A 320 15.86 -5.23 -20.55
CA GLY A 320 17.04 -5.19 -19.70
C GLY A 320 16.79 -4.46 -18.38
N ASP A 321 17.87 -4.29 -17.59
CA ASP A 321 17.86 -3.70 -16.24
C ASP A 321 18.64 -2.37 -16.16
N GLN A 322 19.28 -1.95 -17.25
CA GLN A 322 20.11 -0.74 -17.32
C GLN A 322 19.34 0.48 -17.80
N LEU A 323 19.71 1.67 -17.27
CA LEU A 323 19.10 2.94 -17.68
C LEU A 323 19.51 3.42 -19.08
N GLU A 324 20.44 2.73 -19.75
CA GLU A 324 20.80 2.97 -21.17
C GLU A 324 19.57 2.90 -22.08
N ALA A 325 18.72 1.89 -21.86
CA ALA A 325 17.48 1.73 -22.60
C ALA A 325 16.54 2.92 -22.37
N LEU A 326 16.43 3.43 -21.14
CA LEU A 326 15.61 4.60 -20.84
C LEU A 326 16.14 5.86 -21.55
N GLN A 327 17.46 6.05 -21.58
CA GLN A 327 18.07 7.19 -22.25
C GLN A 327 17.85 7.13 -23.77
N THR A 328 18.00 5.96 -24.38
CA THR A 328 17.79 5.77 -25.83
C THR A 328 16.32 5.88 -26.22
N LEU A 329 15.39 5.43 -25.36
CA LEU A 329 13.95 5.65 -25.49
C LEU A 329 13.64 7.15 -25.47
N ALA A 330 14.12 7.86 -24.45
CA ALA A 330 13.91 9.29 -24.30
C ALA A 330 14.56 10.14 -25.41
N ALA A 331 15.59 9.62 -26.08
CA ALA A 331 16.23 10.22 -27.25
C ALA A 331 15.54 9.88 -28.59
N GLY A 332 14.50 9.06 -28.60
CA GLY A 332 13.78 8.69 -29.82
C GLY A 332 14.44 7.59 -30.66
N LYS A 333 15.59 7.02 -30.24
CA LYS A 333 16.39 6.10 -31.06
C LYS A 333 16.04 4.62 -30.89
N HIS A 334 15.38 4.25 -29.78
CA HIS A 334 15.06 2.86 -29.49
C HIS A 334 13.93 2.31 -30.40
N PRO A 335 13.98 1.05 -30.85
CA PRO A 335 12.93 0.44 -31.70
C PRO A 335 11.51 0.55 -31.14
N LEU A 336 11.37 0.42 -29.81
CA LEU A 336 10.09 0.53 -29.11
C LEU A 336 9.38 1.88 -29.36
N ASN A 337 10.11 2.97 -29.64
CA ASN A 337 9.47 4.25 -29.95
C ASN A 337 8.60 4.19 -31.20
N LYS A 338 8.94 3.32 -32.18
CA LYS A 338 8.08 3.09 -33.35
C LYS A 338 6.76 2.42 -32.95
N ARG A 339 6.82 1.46 -32.02
CA ARG A 339 5.65 0.75 -31.48
C ARG A 339 4.78 1.64 -30.59
N LEU A 340 5.39 2.41 -29.70
CA LEU A 340 4.68 3.44 -28.92
C LEU A 340 4.00 4.47 -29.84
N ASN A 341 4.64 4.81 -30.97
CA ASN A 341 4.05 5.68 -31.99
C ASN A 341 3.01 4.98 -32.88
N SER A 342 2.94 3.65 -32.95
CA SER A 342 1.90 2.93 -33.69
C SER A 342 0.69 2.54 -32.84
N SER A 343 0.86 2.36 -31.52
CA SER A 343 -0.22 1.89 -30.65
C SER A 343 -1.31 2.96 -30.45
N SER A 344 -2.57 2.59 -30.48
CA SER A 344 -3.70 3.49 -30.29
C SER A 344 -3.72 4.13 -28.89
N HIS A 345 -3.43 3.37 -27.84
CA HIS A 345 -3.56 3.79 -26.44
C HIS A 345 -2.35 3.37 -25.59
N PRO A 346 -1.14 3.95 -25.84
CA PRO A 346 0.01 3.66 -25.01
C PRO A 346 -0.12 4.22 -23.59
N ILE A 347 0.35 3.46 -22.61
CA ILE A 347 0.47 3.84 -21.21
C ILE A 347 1.91 3.58 -20.72
N ILE A 348 2.46 4.49 -19.93
CA ILE A 348 3.78 4.35 -19.30
C ILE A 348 3.62 4.42 -17.79
N ILE A 349 4.11 3.41 -17.08
CA ILE A 349 4.03 3.28 -15.63
C ILE A 349 5.44 3.28 -15.05
N LEU A 350 5.75 4.31 -14.26
CA LEU A 350 7.00 4.44 -13.51
C LEU A 350 6.78 4.02 -12.06
N GLY A 351 7.55 3.05 -11.57
CA GLY A 351 7.52 2.65 -10.16
C GLY A 351 8.15 3.68 -9.24
N SER A 352 7.54 3.92 -8.09
CA SER A 352 8.11 4.77 -7.04
C SER A 352 9.41 4.19 -6.46
N GLU A 353 9.63 2.87 -6.58
CA GLU A 353 10.86 2.23 -6.13
C GLU A 353 12.10 2.69 -6.93
N CYS A 354 11.95 2.87 -8.25
CA CYS A 354 13.00 3.42 -9.09
C CYS A 354 13.37 4.87 -8.68
N LEU A 355 12.42 5.59 -8.07
CA LEU A 355 12.59 6.95 -7.59
C LEU A 355 13.25 7.06 -6.21
N GLN A 356 13.66 5.94 -5.60
CA GLN A 356 14.46 5.95 -4.36
C GLN A 356 15.96 6.16 -4.63
N ARG A 357 16.38 6.17 -5.91
CA ARG A 357 17.77 6.36 -6.31
C ARG A 357 18.18 7.84 -6.25
N SER A 358 19.49 8.09 -6.17
CA SER A 358 20.01 9.47 -6.18
C SER A 358 19.75 10.23 -7.49
N ASP A 359 19.56 9.52 -8.60
CA ASP A 359 19.26 10.07 -9.93
C ASP A 359 17.75 10.09 -10.26
N ALA A 360 16.88 9.97 -9.26
CA ALA A 360 15.42 9.91 -9.42
C ALA A 360 14.83 11.07 -10.23
N ALA A 361 15.31 12.31 -10.04
CA ALA A 361 14.85 13.47 -10.80
C ALA A 361 15.13 13.34 -12.31
N ALA A 362 16.28 12.76 -12.67
CA ALA A 362 16.65 12.55 -14.06
C ALA A 362 15.81 11.43 -14.70
N ILE A 363 15.54 10.35 -13.95
CA ILE A 363 14.65 9.26 -14.39
C ILE A 363 13.23 9.77 -14.61
N HIS A 364 12.66 10.49 -13.64
CA HIS A 364 11.33 11.08 -13.72
C HIS A 364 11.19 11.99 -14.95
N ASN A 365 12.14 12.90 -15.15
CA ASN A 365 12.16 13.81 -16.31
C ASN A 365 12.33 13.06 -17.64
N ALA A 366 13.14 12.01 -17.69
CA ALA A 366 13.32 11.20 -18.89
C ALA A 366 12.02 10.49 -19.30
N VAL A 367 11.31 9.89 -18.34
CA VAL A 367 10.02 9.24 -18.60
C VAL A 367 8.95 10.26 -18.98
N ARG A 368 8.92 11.41 -18.30
CA ARG A 368 7.99 12.49 -18.65
C ARG A 368 8.22 13.01 -20.06
N ARG A 369 9.49 13.14 -20.49
CA ARG A 369 9.82 13.51 -21.87
C ARG A 369 9.32 12.49 -22.89
N ILE A 370 9.43 11.18 -22.60
CA ILE A 370 8.88 10.14 -23.49
C ILE A 370 7.37 10.36 -23.67
N SER A 371 6.64 10.56 -22.57
CA SER A 371 5.21 10.86 -22.63
C SER A 371 4.90 12.16 -23.41
N ALA A 372 5.65 13.23 -23.17
CA ALA A 372 5.47 14.51 -23.86
C ALA A 372 5.69 14.39 -25.38
N ASN A 373 6.71 13.63 -25.81
CA ASN A 373 6.98 13.38 -27.23
C ASN A 373 5.86 12.57 -27.89
N LEU A 374 5.31 11.57 -27.21
CA LEU A 374 4.18 10.78 -27.70
C LEU A 374 2.92 11.64 -27.85
N LYS A 375 2.60 12.44 -26.84
CA LYS A 375 1.45 13.35 -26.87
C LYS A 375 1.54 14.37 -28.01
N GLU A 376 2.72 14.95 -28.23
CA GLU A 376 2.96 15.91 -29.32
C GLU A 376 2.84 15.26 -30.70
N THR A 377 3.38 14.05 -30.87
CA THR A 377 3.34 13.33 -32.15
C THR A 377 1.92 12.91 -32.53
N LYS A 378 1.09 12.51 -31.56
CA LYS A 378 -0.25 11.95 -31.80
C LYS A 378 -1.43 12.88 -31.48
N GLN A 379 -1.18 14.04 -30.87
CA GLN A 379 -2.23 14.93 -30.37
C GLN A 379 -3.23 14.20 -29.45
N LEU A 380 -2.70 13.36 -28.56
CA LEU A 380 -3.53 12.58 -27.63
C LEU A 380 -4.25 13.50 -26.64
N ASN A 381 -5.54 13.23 -26.45
CA ASN A 381 -6.38 13.96 -25.50
C ASN A 381 -6.40 13.34 -24.09
N TYR A 382 -5.66 12.25 -23.88
CA TYR A 382 -5.64 11.50 -22.62
C TYR A 382 -4.22 11.40 -22.02
N GLN A 383 -4.13 10.92 -20.78
CA GLN A 383 -2.86 10.83 -20.05
C GLN A 383 -2.11 9.53 -20.33
N VAL A 384 -0.82 9.66 -20.63
CA VAL A 384 0.07 8.52 -20.92
C VAL A 384 1.01 8.23 -19.75
N PHE A 385 1.40 9.26 -19.01
CA PHE A 385 2.37 9.16 -17.92
C PHE A 385 1.70 8.81 -16.59
N ASN A 386 2.19 7.77 -15.92
CA ASN A 386 1.68 7.30 -14.64
C ASN A 386 2.82 7.01 -13.68
N ILE A 387 2.57 7.26 -12.40
CA ILE A 387 3.42 6.79 -11.30
C ILE A 387 2.65 5.77 -10.47
N LEU A 388 3.30 4.64 -10.21
CA LEU A 388 2.81 3.63 -9.28
C LEU A 388 3.48 3.84 -7.94
N HIS A 389 2.69 4.27 -6.95
CA HIS A 389 3.11 4.32 -5.55
C HIS A 389 2.93 2.97 -4.87
N ARG A 390 3.66 2.76 -3.78
CA ARG A 390 3.51 1.57 -2.91
C ARG A 390 3.04 1.91 -1.50
N CYS A 391 3.14 3.16 -1.06
CA CYS A 391 2.69 3.59 0.27
C CYS A 391 1.35 4.33 0.20
N ALA A 392 0.40 3.95 1.06
CA ALA A 392 -0.93 4.58 1.14
C ALA A 392 -0.90 6.07 1.54
N SER A 393 0.06 6.49 2.37
CA SER A 393 0.19 7.89 2.79
C SER A 393 0.81 8.81 1.74
N GLN A 394 1.52 8.26 0.74
CA GLN A 394 2.43 9.03 -0.11
C GLN A 394 1.70 10.11 -0.92
N VAL A 395 0.62 9.75 -1.60
CA VAL A 395 -0.11 10.71 -2.46
C VAL A 395 -0.74 11.82 -1.62
N ALA A 396 -1.33 11.48 -0.47
CA ALA A 396 -1.89 12.48 0.44
C ALA A 396 -0.79 13.39 1.02
N ALA A 397 0.40 12.86 1.33
CA ALA A 397 1.54 13.65 1.78
C ALA A 397 2.00 14.65 0.69
N LEU A 398 2.10 14.20 -0.56
CA LEU A 398 2.45 15.05 -1.70
C LEU A 398 1.39 16.12 -1.97
N ASP A 399 0.09 15.77 -1.89
CA ASP A 399 -1.02 16.71 -2.03
C ASP A 399 -0.98 17.80 -0.92
N LEU A 400 -0.57 17.43 0.29
CA LEU A 400 -0.39 18.35 1.42
C LEU A 400 0.91 19.15 1.37
N GLY A 401 1.77 18.92 0.36
CA GLY A 401 3.05 19.61 0.19
C GLY A 401 4.10 19.19 1.20
N TYR A 402 4.18 17.90 1.52
CA TYR A 402 5.34 17.32 2.19
C TYR A 402 6.50 17.20 1.21
N THR A 403 7.72 17.33 1.72
CA THR A 403 8.91 17.00 0.95
C THR A 403 9.16 15.49 1.01
N SER A 404 9.86 14.93 0.02
CA SER A 404 10.13 13.50 -0.03
C SER A 404 11.63 13.21 -0.09
N SER A 405 12.43 14.00 0.64
CA SER A 405 13.88 13.81 0.72
C SER A 405 14.31 13.77 2.18
N ILE A 406 14.70 12.58 2.63
CA ILE A 406 15.17 12.33 3.99
C ILE A 406 16.54 12.98 4.21
N GLU A 407 17.30 13.21 3.14
CA GLU A 407 18.57 13.91 3.14
C GLU A 407 18.46 15.30 3.78
N LEU A 408 17.32 15.99 3.64
CA LEU A 408 17.08 17.28 4.28
C LEU A 408 17.10 17.17 5.81
N ILE A 409 16.52 16.11 6.38
CA ILE A 409 16.56 15.87 7.83
C ILE A 409 18.01 15.57 8.26
N LYS A 410 18.73 14.73 7.50
CA LYS A 410 20.14 14.38 7.80
C LYS A 410 21.07 15.58 7.73
N GLN A 411 20.83 16.50 6.81
CA GLN A 411 21.61 17.73 6.63
C GLN A 411 21.37 18.74 7.76
N ASN A 412 20.09 18.96 8.13
CA ASN A 412 19.74 19.97 9.13
C ASN A 412 19.92 19.50 10.57
N LYS A 413 19.90 18.18 10.83
CA LYS A 413 20.07 17.57 12.17
C LYS A 413 19.17 18.22 13.22
N PRO A 414 17.84 18.08 13.09
CA PRO A 414 16.88 18.76 13.95
C PRO A 414 17.05 18.34 15.43
N LYS A 415 16.73 19.25 16.34
CA LYS A 415 16.72 19.00 17.78
C LYS A 415 15.54 18.13 18.22
N VAL A 416 14.42 18.21 17.50
CA VAL A 416 13.27 17.33 17.73
C VAL A 416 12.86 16.70 16.41
N LEU A 417 12.74 15.38 16.39
CA LEU A 417 12.25 14.61 15.26
C LEU A 417 10.99 13.84 15.66
N PHE A 418 9.86 14.18 15.03
CA PHE A 418 8.63 13.41 15.12
C PHE A 418 8.64 12.30 14.08
N LEU A 419 8.45 11.06 14.50
CA LEU A 419 8.27 9.91 13.62
C LEU A 419 6.79 9.51 13.66
N LEU A 420 6.01 9.90 12.65
CA LEU A 420 4.60 9.51 12.53
C LEU A 420 4.51 8.17 11.80
N GLY A 421 4.53 7.07 12.56
CA GLY A 421 4.45 5.70 12.05
C GLY A 421 5.58 5.33 11.09
N ALA A 422 6.74 5.99 11.19
CA ALA A 422 7.90 5.76 10.32
C ALA A 422 8.74 4.59 10.87
N ASP A 423 8.77 3.47 10.14
CA ASP A 423 9.36 2.19 10.56
C ASP A 423 10.28 1.55 9.49
N ARG A 424 10.74 2.29 8.48
CA ARG A 424 11.66 1.78 7.43
C ARG A 424 13.15 1.90 7.77
N ASN A 425 13.49 2.38 8.97
CA ASN A 425 14.86 2.50 9.46
C ASN A 425 15.80 3.31 8.52
N LEU A 426 15.28 4.35 7.88
CA LEU A 426 16.01 5.20 6.93
C LEU A 426 16.88 6.27 7.62
N ILE A 427 16.56 6.56 8.89
CA ILE A 427 17.30 7.46 9.77
C ILE A 427 17.73 6.66 11.00
N THR A 428 18.99 6.84 11.38
CA THR A 428 19.56 6.29 12.62
C THR A 428 19.98 7.42 13.56
N ARG A 429 20.27 7.09 14.83
CA ARG A 429 20.73 8.09 15.81
C ARG A 429 22.04 8.78 15.39
N GLN A 430 22.84 8.14 14.56
CA GLN A 430 24.10 8.69 14.04
C GLN A 430 23.89 9.80 13.00
N ASP A 431 22.74 9.80 12.32
CA ASP A 431 22.38 10.82 11.34
C ASP A 431 21.93 12.13 12.01
N LEU A 432 21.59 12.10 13.31
CA LEU A 432 21.04 13.20 14.09
C LEU A 432 22.08 13.76 15.07
N ALA A 433 21.73 14.87 15.74
CA ALA A 433 22.55 15.37 16.84
C ALA A 433 22.41 14.44 18.07
N THR A 434 23.43 14.41 18.92
CA THR A 434 23.44 13.54 20.11
C THR A 434 22.30 13.86 21.08
N ASP A 435 21.96 15.14 21.19
CA ASP A 435 20.90 15.70 22.03
C ASP A 435 19.53 15.79 21.34
N SER A 436 19.39 15.29 20.10
CA SER A 436 18.10 15.25 19.41
C SER A 436 17.10 14.37 20.17
N LEU A 437 15.91 14.90 20.45
CA LEU A 437 14.77 14.18 20.98
C LEU A 437 14.00 13.51 19.84
N ILE A 438 13.82 12.20 19.91
CA ILE A 438 13.03 11.44 18.93
C ILE A 438 11.71 11.03 19.56
N VAL A 439 10.60 11.49 18.99
CA VAL A 439 9.23 11.17 19.43
C VAL A 439 8.57 10.30 18.37
N TYR A 440 8.32 9.03 18.69
CA TYR A 440 7.60 8.10 17.81
C TYR A 440 6.12 8.09 18.16
N ILE A 441 5.28 8.38 17.17
CA ILE A 441 3.82 8.35 17.25
C ILE A 441 3.37 7.28 16.27
N GLY A 442 2.92 6.15 16.79
CA GLY A 442 2.55 5.01 15.96
C GLY A 442 1.80 3.95 16.73
N HIS A 443 1.34 2.93 16.01
CA HIS A 443 0.47 1.90 16.57
C HIS A 443 1.18 0.57 16.87
N HIS A 444 2.36 0.31 16.28
CA HIS A 444 3.18 -0.88 16.51
C HIS A 444 4.57 -0.53 17.05
N GLY A 445 5.13 -1.40 17.88
CA GLY A 445 6.52 -1.29 18.31
C GLY A 445 7.45 -2.03 17.35
N ASP A 446 8.09 -1.30 16.44
CA ASP A 446 9.04 -1.84 15.46
C ASP A 446 10.30 -0.94 15.35
N ALA A 447 10.87 -0.73 14.16
CA ALA A 447 12.14 -0.03 14.00
C ALA A 447 12.12 1.42 14.50
N GLY A 448 11.07 2.19 14.22
CA GLY A 448 10.95 3.59 14.65
C GLY A 448 10.78 3.72 16.16
N ALA A 449 10.01 2.82 16.76
CA ALA A 449 9.80 2.77 18.21
C ALA A 449 11.09 2.44 18.97
N LEU A 450 11.94 1.54 18.46
CA LEU A 450 13.23 1.20 19.07
C LEU A 450 14.22 2.37 19.09
N LEU A 451 14.13 3.26 18.10
CA LEU A 451 14.98 4.45 17.99
C LEU A 451 14.54 5.57 18.96
N ALA A 452 13.27 5.59 19.34
CA ALA A 452 12.65 6.72 20.02
C ALA A 452 13.12 6.93 21.46
N ASP A 453 13.09 8.20 21.89
CA ASP A 453 13.24 8.59 23.29
C ASP A 453 11.87 8.66 23.99
N ILE A 454 10.82 8.95 23.22
CA ILE A 454 9.42 8.98 23.67
C ILE A 454 8.56 8.23 22.66
N ILE A 455 7.65 7.40 23.15
CA ILE A 455 6.68 6.66 22.33
C ILE A 455 5.26 7.05 22.74
N LEU A 456 4.44 7.39 21.76
CA LEU A 456 3.05 7.76 21.92
C LEU A 456 2.16 6.77 21.15
N PRO A 457 1.24 6.04 21.84
CA PRO A 457 0.40 5.04 21.20
C PRO A 457 -0.68 5.71 20.34
N ALA A 458 -0.65 5.42 19.05
CA ALA A 458 -1.52 5.97 18.03
C ALA A 458 -2.52 4.92 17.50
N ALA A 459 -3.52 5.36 16.73
CA ALA A 459 -4.58 4.51 16.19
C ALA A 459 -4.13 3.84 14.88
N ALA A 460 -4.47 2.56 14.71
CA ALA A 460 -4.31 1.88 13.42
C ALA A 460 -5.41 2.30 12.43
N TYR A 461 -5.27 1.97 11.14
CA TYR A 461 -6.25 2.35 10.10
C TYR A 461 -7.68 1.80 10.29
N THR A 462 -7.86 0.73 11.07
CA THR A 462 -9.18 0.19 11.44
C THR A 462 -9.80 0.87 12.66
N GLU A 463 -9.07 1.81 13.27
CA GLU A 463 -9.35 2.42 14.57
C GLU A 463 -9.60 3.93 14.50
N LYS A 464 -9.74 4.48 13.29
CA LYS A 464 -9.99 5.90 13.06
C LYS A 464 -10.82 6.14 11.80
N ASP A 465 -11.52 7.26 11.77
CA ASP A 465 -12.16 7.82 10.58
C ASP A 465 -11.16 8.73 9.87
N ALA A 466 -10.36 8.18 8.96
CA ALA A 466 -9.21 8.85 8.36
C ALA A 466 -9.26 8.91 6.83
N ILE A 467 -8.71 9.98 6.25
CA ILE A 467 -8.61 10.20 4.81
C ILE A 467 -7.27 9.66 4.29
N TYR A 468 -7.33 8.86 3.23
CA TYR A 468 -6.19 8.41 2.44
C TYR A 468 -6.42 8.78 0.97
N ALA A 469 -5.35 8.96 0.21
CA ALA A 469 -5.40 9.15 -1.24
C ALA A 469 -4.61 8.03 -1.91
N ASN A 470 -5.24 7.33 -2.85
CA ASN A 470 -4.59 6.25 -3.58
C ASN A 470 -3.70 6.78 -4.73
N THR A 471 -3.03 5.87 -5.44
CA THR A 471 -2.08 6.19 -6.51
C THR A 471 -2.67 6.99 -7.66
N GLU A 472 -3.96 6.87 -7.97
CA GLU A 472 -4.66 7.68 -8.99
C GLU A 472 -5.17 9.03 -8.45
N GLY A 473 -4.95 9.32 -7.17
CA GLY A 473 -5.35 10.57 -6.53
C GLY A 473 -6.79 10.59 -6.04
N ARG A 474 -7.47 9.43 -5.99
CA ARG A 474 -8.80 9.28 -5.42
C ARG A 474 -8.70 9.33 -3.90
N ALA A 475 -9.35 10.34 -3.31
CA ALA A 475 -9.51 10.41 -1.87
C ALA A 475 -10.55 9.38 -1.41
N GLN A 476 -10.21 8.59 -0.40
CA GLN A 476 -11.07 7.59 0.21
C GLN A 476 -11.03 7.74 1.73
N GLN A 477 -12.12 7.34 2.39
CA GLN A 477 -12.25 7.48 3.83
C GLN A 477 -12.36 6.11 4.49
N THR A 478 -11.46 5.82 5.42
CA THR A 478 -11.61 4.70 6.36
C THR A 478 -12.74 4.97 7.34
N ARG A 479 -13.27 3.90 7.93
CA ARG A 479 -14.28 3.97 8.98
C ARG A 479 -13.82 3.29 10.26
N LEU A 480 -14.15 3.92 11.39
CA LEU A 480 -13.89 3.37 12.72
C LEU A 480 -14.59 2.01 12.89
N ALA A 481 -13.80 0.94 12.95
CA ALA A 481 -14.31 -0.42 13.17
C ALA A 481 -14.10 -0.88 14.62
N VAL A 482 -12.92 -0.64 15.19
CA VAL A 482 -12.61 -0.95 16.59
C VAL A 482 -11.95 0.26 17.25
N VAL A 483 -11.96 0.35 18.58
CA VAL A 483 -11.34 1.46 19.31
C VAL A 483 -9.85 1.16 19.54
N PRO A 484 -8.95 2.15 19.49
CA PRO A 484 -7.54 1.95 19.83
C PRO A 484 -7.34 1.24 21.17
N PRO A 485 -6.40 0.29 21.29
CA PRO A 485 -6.19 -0.46 22.51
C PRO A 485 -5.52 0.39 23.60
N GLY A 486 -5.92 0.16 24.86
CA GLY A 486 -5.34 0.81 26.03
C GLY A 486 -5.54 2.33 26.03
N LEU A 487 -4.44 3.06 26.16
CA LEU A 487 -4.38 4.52 26.14
C LEU A 487 -4.09 5.08 24.74
N GLY A 488 -4.21 4.27 23.67
CA GLY A 488 -4.10 4.75 22.29
C GLY A 488 -5.06 5.89 21.96
N ARG A 489 -4.62 6.82 21.10
CA ARG A 489 -5.42 7.97 20.64
C ARG A 489 -5.32 8.10 19.12
N GLU A 490 -6.30 8.76 18.51
CA GLU A 490 -6.18 9.18 17.11
C GLU A 490 -5.02 10.16 16.95
N ASP A 491 -4.26 10.00 15.87
CA ASP A 491 -2.92 10.56 15.79
C ASP A 491 -2.93 12.10 15.69
N TRP A 492 -3.90 12.69 14.97
CA TRP A 492 -4.06 14.15 14.91
C TRP A 492 -4.38 14.78 16.27
N LYS A 493 -5.11 14.06 17.15
CA LYS A 493 -5.42 14.53 18.52
C LYS A 493 -4.16 14.62 19.37
N ILE A 494 -3.17 13.76 19.11
CA ILE A 494 -1.87 13.79 19.80
C ILE A 494 -1.14 15.09 19.49
N PHE A 495 -1.04 15.48 18.22
CA PHE A 495 -0.40 16.74 17.82
C PHE A 495 -1.17 17.96 18.33
N ARG A 496 -2.50 17.92 18.29
CA ARG A 496 -3.35 18.97 18.86
C ARG A 496 -3.15 19.12 20.37
N ALA A 497 -3.00 18.03 21.13
CA ALA A 497 -2.70 18.07 22.56
C ALA A 497 -1.29 18.59 22.83
N ILE A 498 -0.27 18.14 22.08
CA ILE A 498 1.10 18.67 22.17
C ILE A 498 1.09 20.19 21.96
N SER A 499 0.37 20.67 20.93
CA SER A 499 0.30 22.10 20.59
C SER A 499 -0.26 22.97 21.72
N GLU A 500 -1.21 22.43 22.49
CA GLU A 500 -1.84 23.14 23.61
C GLU A 500 -0.89 23.26 24.79
N VAL A 501 -0.17 22.17 25.12
CA VAL A 501 0.78 22.14 26.24
C VAL A 501 1.95 23.13 26.03
N ILE A 502 2.34 23.36 24.77
CA ILE A 502 3.40 24.33 24.43
C ILE A 502 2.89 25.76 24.21
N GLY A 503 1.57 26.02 24.35
CA GLY A 503 0.99 27.35 24.20
C GLY A 503 0.86 27.88 22.77
N VAL A 504 1.05 27.04 21.74
CA VAL A 504 0.78 27.38 20.32
C VAL A 504 -0.30 26.47 19.75
N THR A 505 -1.48 26.54 20.38
CA THR A 505 -2.64 25.70 20.09
C THR A 505 -3.04 25.75 18.62
N LEU A 506 -3.18 24.58 18.00
CA LEU A 506 -3.68 24.44 16.63
C LEU A 506 -5.16 24.85 16.54
N PRO A 507 -5.61 25.47 15.43
CA PRO A 507 -6.93 26.11 15.34
C PRO A 507 -8.06 25.12 15.00
N TYR A 508 -8.03 23.92 15.57
CA TYR A 508 -9.07 22.90 15.38
C TYR A 508 -9.18 21.96 16.59
N ASP A 509 -10.41 21.63 16.98
CA ASP A 509 -10.71 20.78 18.14
C ASP A 509 -11.49 19.51 17.76
N ASP A 510 -12.03 19.45 16.54
CA ASP A 510 -12.81 18.34 16.04
C ASP A 510 -12.42 17.92 14.61
N LEU A 511 -12.92 16.76 14.20
CA LEU A 511 -12.62 16.16 12.90
C LEU A 511 -13.12 17.00 11.72
N ASN A 512 -14.20 17.77 11.88
CA ASN A 512 -14.73 18.62 10.82
C ASN A 512 -13.85 19.85 10.62
N GLN A 513 -13.33 20.44 11.71
CA GLN A 513 -12.45 21.60 11.67
C GLN A 513 -11.09 21.26 11.05
N ILE A 514 -10.50 20.12 11.39
CA ILE A 514 -9.25 19.69 10.72
C ILE A 514 -9.48 19.34 9.25
N ARG A 515 -10.64 18.78 8.89
CA ARG A 515 -11.01 18.58 7.48
C ARG A 515 -11.26 19.90 6.76
N TYR A 516 -11.83 20.89 7.41
CA TYR A 516 -11.92 22.24 6.87
C TYR A 516 -10.51 22.81 6.60
N ARG A 517 -9.56 22.59 7.50
CA ARG A 517 -8.14 22.94 7.30
C ARG A 517 -7.51 22.18 6.13
N ILE A 518 -7.77 20.88 5.97
CA ILE A 518 -7.38 20.12 4.76
C ILE A 518 -7.94 20.80 3.50
N GLY A 519 -9.21 21.22 3.52
CA GLY A 519 -9.85 21.91 2.40
C GLY A 519 -9.18 23.22 1.99
N GLN A 520 -8.50 23.91 2.92
CA GLN A 520 -7.72 25.11 2.63
C GLN A 520 -6.37 24.81 1.97
N ILE A 521 -5.81 23.62 2.20
CA ILE A 521 -4.49 23.20 1.70
C ILE A 521 -4.65 22.44 0.38
N ALA A 522 -5.43 21.35 0.42
CA ALA A 522 -5.63 20.41 -0.67
C ALA A 522 -7.13 20.02 -0.73
N PRO A 523 -7.99 20.83 -1.37
CA PRO A 523 -9.43 20.58 -1.43
C PRO A 523 -9.78 19.25 -2.10
N GLY A 524 -8.89 18.69 -2.92
CA GLY A 524 -9.07 17.39 -3.56
C GLY A 524 -9.22 16.23 -2.59
N LEU A 525 -8.61 16.31 -1.40
CA LEU A 525 -8.69 15.27 -0.38
C LEU A 525 -10.08 15.18 0.29
N LEU A 526 -10.95 16.17 0.09
CA LEU A 526 -12.33 16.15 0.60
C LEU A 526 -13.36 15.66 -0.43
N VAL A 527 -12.95 15.44 -1.68
CA VAL A 527 -13.83 14.94 -2.74
C VAL A 527 -13.70 13.42 -2.81
N PHE A 528 -14.48 12.74 -1.97
CA PHE A 528 -14.35 11.29 -1.82
C PHE A 528 -14.82 10.51 -3.04
N ASN A 529 -14.14 9.39 -3.28
CA ASN A 529 -14.43 8.39 -4.32
C ASN A 529 -14.47 8.93 -5.75
N THR A 530 -13.89 10.11 -6.01
CA THR A 530 -13.80 10.70 -7.35
C THR A 530 -12.35 11.03 -7.67
N VAL A 531 -11.88 10.66 -8.85
CA VAL A 531 -10.56 11.08 -9.35
C VAL A 531 -10.69 12.48 -9.95
N GLN A 532 -9.75 13.36 -9.61
CA GLN A 532 -9.75 14.74 -10.10
C GLN A 532 -8.83 14.90 -11.28
N GLU A 533 -9.42 15.17 -12.45
CA GLU A 533 -8.66 15.36 -13.67
C GLU A 533 -7.83 16.66 -13.65
N PRO A 534 -6.52 16.60 -13.95
CA PRO A 534 -5.74 17.80 -14.12
C PRO A 534 -6.19 18.56 -15.37
N LEU A 535 -6.27 19.88 -15.28
CA LEU A 535 -6.55 20.75 -16.43
C LEU A 535 -5.51 20.57 -17.55
N LYS A 536 -5.93 20.69 -18.82
CA LYS A 536 -5.04 20.50 -19.99
C LYS A 536 -3.86 21.47 -19.99
N GLU A 537 -4.06 22.69 -19.51
CA GLU A 537 -3.02 23.73 -19.40
C GLU A 537 -1.92 23.32 -18.41
N VAL A 538 -2.31 22.73 -17.27
CA VAL A 538 -1.40 22.24 -16.22
C VAL A 538 -0.55 21.09 -16.75
N GLN A 539 -1.15 20.20 -17.53
CA GLN A 539 -0.44 19.09 -18.17
C GLN A 539 0.57 19.60 -19.20
N THR A 540 0.16 20.57 -20.03
CA THR A 540 1.04 21.19 -21.03
C THR A 540 2.22 21.91 -20.35
N LEU A 541 1.99 22.54 -19.20
CA LEU A 541 3.04 23.15 -18.39
C LEU A 541 4.04 22.10 -17.88
N ALA A 542 3.55 21.01 -17.29
CA ALA A 542 4.40 19.91 -16.82
C ALA A 542 5.27 19.33 -17.95
N ASP A 543 4.67 19.14 -19.12
CA ASP A 543 5.36 18.60 -20.31
C ASP A 543 6.44 19.58 -20.81
N LYS A 544 6.17 20.90 -20.81
CA LYS A 544 7.17 21.94 -21.12
C LYS A 544 8.32 21.96 -20.12
N LEU A 545 8.03 21.93 -18.82
CA LEU A 545 9.04 21.95 -17.75
C LEU A 545 10.03 20.78 -17.88
N SER A 546 9.51 19.58 -18.17
CA SER A 546 10.34 18.39 -18.36
C SER A 546 11.33 18.50 -19.53
N LYS A 547 10.98 19.27 -20.58
CA LYS A 547 11.85 19.52 -21.73
C LYS A 547 12.95 20.56 -21.42
N THR A 548 12.67 21.53 -20.55
CA THR A 548 13.61 22.63 -20.23
C THR A 548 14.63 22.24 -19.14
N GLN A 549 14.27 21.40 -18.18
CA GLN A 549 15.14 21.01 -17.04
C GLN A 549 16.29 20.04 -17.40
N LEU A 550 16.48 19.69 -18.68
CA LEU A 550 17.43 18.69 -19.16
C LEU A 550 18.92 19.02 -18.98
N GLN A 551 19.27 20.23 -18.57
CA GLN A 551 20.67 20.67 -18.56
C GLN A 551 21.43 20.40 -17.25
N SER A 552 20.78 20.05 -16.13
CA SER A 552 21.46 20.03 -14.82
C SER A 552 21.68 18.65 -14.15
N THR A 553 21.03 17.57 -14.60
CA THR A 553 21.15 16.25 -13.94
C THR A 553 21.32 15.10 -14.93
N GLN A 554 22.49 14.46 -14.91
CA GLN A 554 22.78 13.27 -15.72
C GLN A 554 22.26 12.00 -15.00
N MET A 555 21.62 11.10 -15.75
CA MET A 555 21.24 9.77 -15.25
C MET A 555 22.50 8.93 -14.98
N ASN A 556 22.53 8.16 -13.90
CA ASN A 556 23.63 7.24 -13.62
C ASN A 556 23.41 5.93 -14.38
N ILE A 557 23.87 5.94 -15.62
CA ILE A 557 23.69 4.86 -16.59
C ILE A 557 24.36 3.54 -16.14
N LYS A 558 25.44 3.62 -15.35
CA LYS A 558 26.21 2.46 -14.91
C LYS A 558 25.51 1.63 -13.83
N GLU A 559 24.54 2.21 -13.13
CA GLU A 559 23.83 1.54 -12.05
C GLU A 559 22.52 0.94 -12.55
N SER A 560 22.37 -0.38 -12.42
CA SER A 560 21.14 -1.09 -12.79
C SER A 560 19.98 -0.75 -11.87
N ILE A 561 18.76 -0.83 -12.40
CA ILE A 561 17.54 -0.68 -11.62
C ILE A 561 17.44 -1.85 -10.65
N LYS A 562 17.25 -1.55 -9.36
CA LYS A 562 17.08 -2.55 -8.30
C LYS A 562 15.70 -2.40 -7.68
N LEU A 563 15.05 -3.53 -7.44
CA LEU A 563 13.76 -3.62 -6.76
C LEU A 563 13.93 -4.39 -5.45
N SER A 564 13.16 -4.04 -4.43
CA SER A 564 13.17 -4.75 -3.15
C SER A 564 12.23 -5.96 -3.16
N LEU A 565 11.13 -5.87 -3.90
CA LEU A 565 10.11 -6.91 -3.98
C LEU A 565 10.31 -7.76 -5.24
N LEU A 566 11.25 -8.71 -5.19
CA LEU A 566 11.55 -9.58 -6.35
C LEU A 566 10.78 -10.90 -6.29
N THR A 567 10.56 -11.41 -5.09
CA THR A 567 9.99 -12.74 -4.87
C THR A 567 8.81 -12.71 -3.92
N LEU A 568 8.01 -13.77 -3.92
CA LEU A 568 6.80 -13.84 -3.09
C LEU A 568 7.09 -13.75 -1.58
N LYS A 569 8.28 -14.17 -1.12
CA LYS A 569 8.68 -14.02 0.29
C LYS A 569 8.86 -12.54 0.67
N ASP A 570 9.30 -11.69 -0.25
CA ASP A 570 9.56 -10.27 0.00
C ASP A 570 8.23 -9.51 0.12
N TYR A 571 7.20 -9.97 -0.61
CA TYR A 571 5.85 -9.38 -0.63
C TYR A 571 5.12 -9.42 0.72
N TYR A 572 5.21 -10.53 1.47
CA TYR A 572 4.36 -10.73 2.66
C TYR A 572 4.72 -9.83 3.83
N ILE A 573 5.94 -9.29 3.91
CA ILE A 573 6.44 -8.54 5.07
C ILE A 573 7.07 -7.23 4.59
N THR A 574 6.26 -6.17 4.53
CA THR A 574 6.67 -4.85 4.00
C THR A 574 6.59 -3.72 5.03
N ASP A 575 5.72 -3.84 6.01
CA ASP A 575 5.29 -2.77 6.91
C ASP A 575 5.16 -3.29 8.36
N CYS A 576 4.92 -2.40 9.33
CA CYS A 576 4.90 -2.79 10.73
C CYS A 576 3.70 -3.71 11.09
N ILE A 577 2.58 -3.65 10.38
CA ILE A 577 1.42 -4.52 10.62
C ILE A 577 1.72 -5.93 10.10
N SER A 578 2.23 -6.04 8.87
CA SER A 578 2.62 -7.31 8.27
C SER A 578 3.83 -7.95 8.98
N ARG A 579 4.78 -7.17 9.51
CA ARG A 579 5.86 -7.66 10.38
C ARG A 579 5.37 -8.24 11.70
N ALA A 580 4.33 -7.64 12.31
CA ALA A 580 3.74 -8.15 13.56
C ALA A 580 2.82 -9.38 13.34
N SER A 581 2.39 -9.64 12.10
CA SER A 581 1.48 -10.72 11.72
C SER A 581 2.14 -12.11 11.82
N GLN A 582 1.51 -13.02 12.56
CA GLN A 582 1.92 -14.43 12.58
C GLN A 582 1.60 -15.12 11.26
N THR A 583 0.50 -14.72 10.62
CA THR A 583 0.05 -15.31 9.37
C THR A 583 1.04 -14.99 8.25
N MET A 584 1.49 -13.74 8.13
CA MET A 584 2.50 -13.35 7.15
C MET A 584 3.84 -14.06 7.41
N ALA A 585 4.27 -14.17 8.67
CA ALA A 585 5.48 -14.94 9.01
C ALA A 585 5.38 -16.43 8.60
N LYS A 586 4.20 -17.05 8.75
CA LYS A 586 3.96 -18.43 8.28
C LYS A 586 3.97 -18.53 6.75
N CYS A 587 3.47 -17.51 6.03
CA CYS A 587 3.55 -17.46 4.57
C CYS A 587 5.00 -17.41 4.10
N VAL A 588 5.81 -16.52 4.66
CA VAL A 588 7.26 -16.44 4.34
C VAL A 588 7.96 -17.77 4.59
N LYS A 589 7.71 -18.39 5.76
CA LYS A 589 8.29 -19.70 6.08
C LYS A 589 7.88 -20.77 5.06
N ALA A 590 6.61 -20.82 4.67
CA ALA A 590 6.11 -21.79 3.69
C ALA A 590 6.75 -21.62 2.31
N VAL A 591 6.94 -20.37 1.85
CA VAL A 591 7.65 -20.08 0.59
C VAL A 591 9.11 -20.52 0.68
N GLN A 592 9.81 -20.18 1.77
CA GLN A 592 11.22 -20.56 1.96
C GLN A 592 11.42 -22.08 2.03
N GLU A 593 10.51 -22.82 2.67
CA GLU A 593 10.55 -24.28 2.72
C GLU A 593 10.33 -24.89 1.34
N HIS A 594 9.42 -24.32 0.54
CA HIS A 594 9.21 -24.76 -0.83
C HIS A 594 10.43 -24.52 -1.71
N GLU A 595 11.02 -23.31 -1.69
CA GLU A 595 12.24 -22.96 -2.43
C GLU A 595 13.40 -23.92 -2.13
N LYS A 596 13.58 -24.29 -0.85
CA LYS A 596 14.60 -25.27 -0.44
C LYS A 596 14.35 -26.65 -1.03
N ASN A 597 13.10 -27.12 -1.00
CA ASN A 597 12.75 -28.44 -1.52
C ASN A 597 12.91 -28.53 -3.04
N THR A 598 12.62 -27.45 -3.78
CA THR A 598 12.83 -27.39 -5.24
C THR A 598 14.29 -27.29 -5.64
N ASN A 599 15.17 -26.68 -4.83
CA ASN A 599 16.61 -26.59 -5.14
C ASN A 599 17.39 -27.88 -4.84
N HIS A 600 16.78 -28.83 -4.11
CA HIS A 600 17.37 -30.14 -3.82
C HIS A 600 16.91 -31.25 -4.79
N GLN A 601 16.02 -30.93 -5.73
CA GLN A 601 15.61 -31.77 -6.86
C GLN A 601 16.27 -31.26 -8.13
#